data_AF-D2QDF7-F1
#
_entry.id   AF-D2QDF7-F1
#
_cell.length_a   1.000
_cell.length_b   1.000
_cell.length_c   1.000
_cell.angle_alpha   90.00
_cell.angle_beta   90.00
_cell.angle_gamma   90.00
#
_symmetry.space_group_name_H-M   'P 1'
#
loop_
_entity.id
_entity.type
_entity.pdbx_description
1 polymer ?
#
loop_
_entity_poly.entity_id
_entity_poly.type
_entity_poly.pdbx_seq_one_letter_code
_entity_poly.pdbx_strand_id
1 'polypeptide(L)'
;MEQRQSDDSNPTRTTPSDAPAPDVQPRATQAGESGPTPPQTGNQPAGNRQDNPQRTNRNGEPRNGEPRSERNRDGGPRDGGPRDGNQREGGRNQRDNRQQQQKNGPDDKSTPANGTPTNERPERGQRPNQQNQQRPKQQRDGQGQPANGQRPAENRQRDESQNERSRPANENRNGQRDSIAQEAGLGQRDASGQPAQPAETNSRGERLVIGISLGDYNGIGPEVILKALQYNRLQKICTPVIYGSMRILNRYRNLLNLKDWNLNGAQTIGQISHKLTNVITCWPDQNQDIQPGQVTADAGQAALACLQRAVDDLKDGKIDALVTAPINKNNIQSDEFKFPGHTEYLAQEFGVQDNLMFLVSQTLRVGVVTGHVPLGRVRQNITRERIAQKLTLMMHSLKQDFGIEKPKIAVLGLNPHAGEEGLLGTEENDIIKPLIADWRNKGQLVFGPYPADGFFGTRAYTKFDAVLAMYHDQGLIPFKAIAFEEGVNFTAGMPAVRTSPDHGTAYDIAGKDLADETSMLQAIYTAIDVARNRKEFVELEEGALK
;
A
#
# COMPACT_ATOMS: atom_id res chain seq x y z
N MET A 1 27.91 -26.19 -70.29
CA MET A 1 28.72 -25.78 -69.14
C MET A 1 27.97 -26.17 -67.86
N GLU A 2 27.66 -27.46 -67.63
CA GLU A 2 28.55 -28.61 -67.32
C GLU A 2 28.89 -28.66 -65.81
N GLN A 3 28.49 -29.71 -65.08
CA GLN A 3 29.14 -31.04 -64.94
C GLN A 3 30.50 -30.92 -64.21
N ARG A 4 30.85 -31.69 -63.16
CA ARG A 4 30.39 -32.99 -62.58
C ARG A 4 30.59 -32.96 -61.03
N GLN A 5 29.99 -33.81 -60.17
CA GLN A 5 30.40 -35.19 -59.77
C GLN A 5 31.92 -35.35 -59.48
N SER A 6 32.38 -36.10 -58.47
CA SER A 6 31.71 -36.86 -57.37
C SER A 6 32.75 -37.40 -56.34
N ASP A 7 32.29 -38.11 -55.30
CA ASP A 7 33.01 -39.17 -54.55
C ASP A 7 34.23 -38.79 -53.67
N ASP A 8 34.69 -39.56 -52.67
CA ASP A 8 34.09 -40.54 -51.72
C ASP A 8 35.16 -40.86 -50.62
N SER A 9 34.87 -41.78 -49.70
CA SER A 9 35.77 -42.61 -48.87
C SER A 9 35.96 -42.28 -47.39
N ASN A 10 35.88 -43.35 -46.60
CA ASN A 10 36.17 -43.49 -45.16
C ASN A 10 36.75 -44.90 -44.98
N PRO A 11 37.80 -45.10 -44.16
CA PRO A 11 37.87 -46.36 -43.44
C PRO A 11 38.45 -46.32 -42.01
N THR A 12 37.67 -46.86 -41.06
CA THR A 12 38.11 -47.72 -39.94
C THR A 12 38.97 -47.16 -38.78
N ARG A 13 39.10 -47.83 -37.61
CA ARG A 13 38.17 -48.63 -36.76
C ARG A 13 38.94 -49.13 -35.51
N THR A 14 38.53 -48.74 -34.30
CA THR A 14 38.91 -49.47 -33.06
C THR A 14 37.91 -49.23 -31.91
N THR A 15 37.73 -50.26 -31.09
CA THR A 15 36.92 -50.37 -29.86
C THR A 15 37.77 -51.19 -28.84
N PRO A 16 37.42 -51.40 -27.54
CA PRO A 16 36.07 -51.41 -26.96
C PRO A 16 35.91 -50.97 -25.47
N SER A 17 34.74 -51.37 -24.93
CA SER A 17 34.39 -51.72 -23.54
C SER A 17 34.07 -50.64 -22.49
N ASP A 18 32.77 -50.63 -22.18
CA ASP A 18 32.15 -50.73 -20.85
C ASP A 18 31.96 -49.49 -19.93
N ALA A 19 30.75 -49.45 -19.37
CA ALA A 19 30.27 -48.58 -18.29
C ALA A 19 29.84 -49.48 -17.10
N PRO A 20 29.57 -48.94 -15.90
CA PRO A 20 28.24 -48.36 -15.64
C PRO A 20 28.24 -47.14 -14.70
N ALA A 21 27.04 -46.68 -14.31
CA ALA A 21 26.81 -45.55 -13.41
C ALA A 21 26.86 -45.92 -11.91
N PRO A 22 26.82 -44.92 -11.01
CA PRO A 22 26.34 -45.08 -9.64
C PRO A 22 25.13 -44.18 -9.29
N ASP A 23 24.34 -44.63 -8.31
CA ASP A 23 23.30 -43.90 -7.56
C ASP A 23 23.21 -44.52 -6.15
N VAL A 24 22.34 -44.00 -5.26
CA VAL A 24 21.87 -44.56 -3.98
C VAL A 24 22.71 -44.29 -2.71
N GLN A 25 22.21 -43.32 -1.91
CA GLN A 25 22.07 -43.27 -0.43
C GLN A 25 23.26 -43.52 0.53
N PRO A 26 23.15 -42.98 1.77
CA PRO A 26 23.63 -43.63 2.99
C PRO A 26 22.55 -43.84 4.06
N ARG A 27 22.72 -44.87 4.92
CA ARG A 27 21.93 -45.14 6.14
C ARG A 27 22.87 -45.64 7.26
N ALA A 28 22.49 -45.50 8.53
CA ALA A 28 23.40 -45.58 9.70
C ALA A 28 23.50 -46.95 10.41
N THR A 29 24.58 -47.18 11.19
CA THR A 29 24.63 -48.05 12.41
C THR A 29 25.85 -47.73 13.34
N GLN A 30 26.16 -48.54 14.38
CA GLN A 30 26.74 -48.10 15.68
C GLN A 30 28.02 -48.83 16.21
N ALA A 31 28.54 -48.36 17.38
CA ALA A 31 29.43 -48.98 18.40
C ALA A 31 30.98 -48.96 18.18
N GLY A 32 31.86 -48.91 19.20
CA GLY A 32 31.69 -48.71 20.67
C GLY A 32 33.00 -48.80 21.52
N GLU A 33 32.97 -48.33 22.78
CA GLU A 33 33.98 -48.45 23.90
C GLU A 33 35.39 -47.78 23.71
N SER A 34 36.23 -47.41 24.71
CA SER A 34 36.33 -47.64 26.19
C SER A 34 36.97 -46.45 26.98
N GLY A 35 37.07 -46.50 28.33
CA GLY A 35 37.52 -45.40 29.26
C GLY A 35 39.04 -45.32 29.61
N PRO A 36 39.49 -44.45 30.56
CA PRO A 36 39.27 -44.63 32.03
C PRO A 36 39.09 -43.34 32.92
N THR A 37 39.11 -43.49 34.26
CA THR A 37 38.71 -42.57 35.38
C THR A 37 39.74 -42.56 36.55
N PRO A 38 39.53 -41.96 37.78
CA PRO A 38 38.53 -41.03 38.33
C PRO A 38 39.21 -39.66 38.70
N PRO A 39 39.09 -38.90 39.84
CA PRO A 39 38.20 -38.82 41.05
C PRO A 39 37.17 -37.64 40.99
N GLN A 40 36.23 -37.32 41.91
CA GLN A 40 35.78 -37.80 43.25
C GLN A 40 36.22 -37.00 44.54
N THR A 41 35.45 -35.96 44.93
CA THR A 41 35.09 -35.52 46.33
C THR A 41 34.04 -34.38 46.25
N GLY A 42 33.07 -34.16 47.17
CA GLY A 42 32.55 -34.99 48.28
C GLY A 42 31.46 -34.27 49.11
N ASN A 43 30.40 -35.01 49.52
CA ASN A 43 29.39 -34.75 50.58
C ASN A 43 28.28 -33.67 50.44
N GLN A 44 27.03 -34.12 50.66
CA GLN A 44 25.98 -33.43 51.45
C GLN A 44 25.97 -34.05 52.89
N PRO A 45 25.20 -33.54 53.89
CA PRO A 45 23.80 -33.97 54.07
C PRO A 45 22.86 -32.88 54.68
N ALA A 46 21.63 -33.26 55.08
CA ALA A 46 20.53 -32.36 55.51
C ALA A 46 20.24 -32.37 57.04
N GLY A 47 19.39 -31.43 57.54
CA GLY A 47 18.72 -31.60 58.84
C GLY A 47 18.10 -30.36 59.54
N ASN A 48 16.77 -30.37 59.70
CA ASN A 48 15.91 -29.80 60.78
C ASN A 48 16.18 -28.45 61.48
N ARG A 49 15.15 -27.57 61.48
CA ARG A 49 14.48 -26.85 62.62
C ARG A 49 13.67 -25.65 62.05
N GLN A 50 12.36 -25.47 62.28
CA GLN A 50 11.69 -25.01 63.52
C GLN A 50 12.39 -23.80 64.16
N ASP A 51 11.87 -22.59 64.03
CA ASP A 51 10.84 -22.09 64.96
C ASP A 51 9.99 -20.92 64.41
N ASN A 52 8.93 -20.58 65.16
CA ASN A 52 8.00 -19.48 64.90
C ASN A 52 7.71 -18.74 66.22
N PRO A 53 7.61 -17.40 66.22
CA PRO A 53 6.70 -16.76 67.16
C PRO A 53 5.81 -15.67 66.50
N GLN A 54 4.50 -15.91 66.53
CA GLN A 54 3.52 -14.83 66.63
C GLN A 54 3.45 -14.32 68.08
N ARG A 55 3.22 -13.02 68.32
CA ARG A 55 1.98 -12.51 69.00
C ARG A 55 2.01 -11.03 69.48
N THR A 56 0.93 -10.32 69.16
CA THR A 56 0.15 -9.34 69.97
C THR A 56 0.81 -8.19 70.75
N ASN A 57 0.55 -6.94 70.34
CA ASN A 57 -0.39 -5.96 70.96
C ASN A 57 -0.39 -4.66 70.12
N ARG A 58 -1.43 -3.86 69.82
CA ARG A 58 -2.71 -3.40 70.44
C ARG A 58 -2.64 -2.18 71.39
N ASN A 59 -3.34 -1.12 70.97
CA ASN A 59 -3.81 0.09 71.69
C ASN A 59 -2.80 1.22 71.99
N GLY A 60 -3.17 2.49 71.68
CA GLY A 60 -2.32 3.66 71.98
C GLY A 60 -2.70 5.04 71.38
N GLU A 61 -3.98 5.38 71.24
CA GLU A 61 -4.45 6.78 70.96
C GLU A 61 -4.88 7.46 72.30
N PRO A 62 -5.12 8.80 72.46
CA PRO A 62 -5.85 9.68 71.51
C PRO A 62 -5.52 11.22 71.50
N ARG A 63 -6.34 12.01 70.78
CA ARG A 63 -6.61 13.49 70.89
C ARG A 63 -5.54 14.46 70.31
N ASN A 64 -5.87 15.68 69.83
CA ASN A 64 -7.13 16.37 69.45
C ASN A 64 -6.79 17.61 68.58
N GLY A 65 -7.69 18.11 67.69
CA GLY A 65 -7.41 19.38 66.97
C GLY A 65 -8.33 19.84 65.82
N GLU A 66 -9.66 19.87 66.00
CA GLU A 66 -10.60 20.59 65.10
C GLU A 66 -11.11 21.88 65.83
N PRO A 67 -11.71 22.93 65.18
CA PRO A 67 -12.97 22.78 64.40
C PRO A 67 -13.30 23.76 63.22
N ARG A 68 -14.10 23.22 62.26
CA ARG A 68 -15.27 23.82 61.54
C ARG A 68 -15.29 25.23 60.90
N SER A 69 -15.83 25.29 59.66
CA SER A 69 -17.13 25.92 59.27
C SER A 69 -17.32 25.91 57.71
N GLU A 70 -18.52 25.93 57.10
CA GLU A 70 -19.88 25.54 57.53
C GLU A 70 -20.71 24.97 56.35
N ARG A 71 -22.05 24.85 56.50
CA ARG A 71 -22.96 24.08 55.60
C ARG A 71 -23.83 24.95 54.71
N ASN A 72 -24.31 24.39 53.58
CA ASN A 72 -25.71 24.36 53.08
C ASN A 72 -25.78 24.24 51.54
N ARG A 73 -26.91 23.93 50.88
CA ARG A 73 -27.98 22.89 51.06
C ARG A 73 -28.98 23.05 49.89
N ASP A 74 -29.75 21.98 49.61
CA ASP A 74 -31.07 21.96 48.92
C ASP A 74 -31.18 22.40 47.42
N GLY A 75 -32.15 21.82 46.69
CA GLY A 75 -32.54 22.25 45.33
C GLY A 75 -32.93 21.12 44.35
N GLY A 76 -34.22 20.84 44.18
CA GLY A 76 -34.77 19.82 43.25
C GLY A 76 -35.17 20.36 41.86
N PRO A 77 -35.58 19.48 40.91
CA PRO A 77 -35.72 19.79 39.47
C PRO A 77 -37.10 20.30 39.04
N ARG A 78 -37.21 20.79 37.79
CA ARG A 78 -38.47 21.01 37.05
C ARG A 78 -38.31 20.82 35.52
N ASP A 79 -39.34 20.28 34.89
CA ASP A 79 -39.50 20.12 33.45
C ASP A 79 -39.88 21.43 32.72
N GLY A 80 -39.70 21.45 31.38
CA GLY A 80 -40.21 22.47 30.48
C GLY A 80 -40.08 22.07 29.00
N GLY A 81 -41.22 21.96 28.31
CA GLY A 81 -41.31 21.44 26.92
C GLY A 81 -40.89 22.40 25.80
N PRO A 82 -40.96 21.94 24.53
CA PRO A 82 -40.33 22.58 23.37
C PRO A 82 -41.10 23.77 22.79
N ARG A 83 -40.46 24.50 21.86
CA ARG A 83 -41.11 25.44 20.94
C ARG A 83 -40.53 25.33 19.53
N ASP A 84 -41.42 25.19 18.56
CA ASP A 84 -41.11 25.42 17.14
C ASP A 84 -40.80 26.90 16.87
N GLY A 85 -39.99 27.16 15.84
CA GLY A 85 -39.48 28.49 15.51
C GLY A 85 -39.03 28.64 14.05
N ASN A 86 -39.87 28.19 13.11
CA ASN A 86 -39.56 28.23 11.68
C ASN A 86 -39.59 29.66 11.10
N GLN A 87 -38.46 30.18 10.63
CA GLN A 87 -38.44 31.17 9.55
C GLN A 87 -37.11 31.19 8.77
N ARG A 88 -37.15 31.84 7.60
CA ARG A 88 -36.10 31.79 6.55
C ARG A 88 -35.40 33.14 6.43
N GLU A 89 -34.09 33.12 6.14
CA GLU A 89 -33.41 34.02 5.20
C GLU A 89 -31.94 33.55 5.03
N GLY A 90 -31.22 33.84 3.94
CA GLY A 90 -31.64 34.59 2.75
C GLY A 90 -30.59 35.52 2.14
N GLY A 91 -29.28 35.33 2.39
CA GLY A 91 -28.24 36.29 1.96
C GLY A 91 -27.05 35.66 1.22
N ARG A 92 -26.73 36.22 0.03
CA ARG A 92 -25.43 36.06 -0.66
C ARG A 92 -24.77 37.43 -0.78
N ASN A 93 -23.49 37.53 -0.42
CA ASN A 93 -22.47 38.43 -1.01
C ASN A 93 -21.11 37.90 -0.52
N GLN A 94 -20.14 37.51 -1.35
CA GLN A 94 -19.34 38.26 -2.34
C GLN A 94 -18.48 39.39 -1.77
N ARG A 95 -17.15 39.15 -1.84
CA ARG A 95 -16.03 40.13 -1.90
C ARG A 95 -15.83 40.98 -0.62
N ASP A 96 -14.60 41.12 -0.12
CA ASP A 96 -13.54 41.79 -0.88
C ASP A 96 -12.10 41.36 -0.52
N ASN A 97 -11.12 41.85 -1.29
CA ASN A 97 -9.70 41.52 -1.17
C ASN A 97 -8.85 42.79 -0.96
N ARG A 98 -7.94 42.82 0.03
CA ARG A 98 -6.99 43.93 0.21
C ARG A 98 -5.59 43.44 0.62
N GLN A 99 -4.60 43.97 -0.08
CA GLN A 99 -3.17 43.88 0.28
C GLN A 99 -2.67 45.19 0.91
N GLN A 100 -1.45 45.11 1.48
CA GLN A 100 -0.47 46.19 1.65
C GLN A 100 -0.80 47.37 2.58
N GLN A 101 0.01 47.48 3.64
CA GLN A 101 0.91 48.64 3.76
C GLN A 101 2.16 48.30 4.58
N GLN A 102 3.28 48.95 4.27
CA GLN A 102 4.54 48.92 5.03
C GLN A 102 4.83 50.31 5.59
N LYS A 103 5.46 50.41 6.77
CA LYS A 103 6.66 51.24 7.01
C LYS A 103 7.20 51.16 8.46
N ASN A 104 8.50 50.87 8.53
CA ASN A 104 9.56 51.40 9.42
C ASN A 104 9.40 51.40 10.97
N GLY A 105 10.45 50.93 11.65
CA GLY A 105 10.69 51.12 13.10
C GLY A 105 11.52 52.37 13.42
N PRO A 106 12.21 52.40 14.59
CA PRO A 106 13.68 52.21 14.53
C PRO A 106 14.34 51.47 15.72
N ASP A 107 15.59 51.04 15.48
CA ASP A 107 16.80 50.91 16.30
C ASP A 107 16.77 50.61 17.83
N ASP A 108 17.60 49.64 18.25
CA ASP A 108 18.72 49.90 19.19
C ASP A 108 19.90 48.90 18.96
N LYS A 109 21.05 49.09 19.63
CA LYS A 109 22.35 48.44 19.39
C LYS A 109 22.98 47.86 20.66
N SER A 110 23.89 46.88 20.52
CA SER A 110 25.09 46.76 21.39
C SER A 110 26.11 45.71 20.94
N THR A 111 27.38 46.13 20.77
CA THR A 111 28.59 45.26 20.76
C THR A 111 29.85 46.13 20.90
N PRO A 112 30.86 45.70 21.68
CA PRO A 112 32.27 45.97 21.37
C PRO A 112 33.18 44.72 21.56
N ALA A 113 33.98 44.33 20.55
CA ALA A 113 35.42 44.62 20.40
C ALA A 113 36.35 43.61 21.15
N ASN A 114 37.65 43.43 20.87
CA ASN A 114 38.58 44.15 19.98
C ASN A 114 39.77 43.25 19.51
N GLY A 115 40.54 43.62 18.47
CA GLY A 115 41.80 42.93 18.10
C GLY A 115 42.38 43.25 16.71
N THR A 116 43.64 43.69 16.65
CA THR A 116 44.40 44.13 15.43
C THR A 116 45.87 44.39 15.82
N PRO A 117 46.81 44.82 14.93
CA PRO A 117 46.96 44.67 13.47
C PRO A 117 48.39 44.23 13.02
N THR A 118 48.61 44.07 11.72
CA THR A 118 49.88 44.43 11.03
C THR A 118 49.59 44.89 9.59
N ASN A 119 50.56 45.50 8.91
CA ASN A 119 50.36 46.36 7.74
C ASN A 119 51.59 46.33 6.81
N GLU A 120 51.40 46.29 5.48
CA GLU A 120 52.32 46.91 4.50
C GLU A 120 51.78 46.93 3.05
N ARG A 121 52.45 47.71 2.19
CA ARG A 121 52.16 48.05 0.77
C ARG A 121 53.49 48.51 0.12
N PRO A 122 53.67 48.62 -1.23
CA PRO A 122 52.67 49.07 -2.23
C PRO A 122 52.82 48.36 -3.62
N GLU A 123 52.58 48.86 -4.86
CA GLU A 123 52.12 50.15 -5.44
C GLU A 123 51.36 49.97 -6.81
N ARG A 124 51.14 51.11 -7.50
CA ARG A 124 50.62 51.46 -8.85
C ARG A 124 50.46 50.44 -10.01
N GLY A 125 49.38 50.66 -10.79
CA GLY A 125 49.08 49.99 -12.08
C GLY A 125 48.11 50.69 -13.08
N GLN A 126 47.79 51.99 -12.90
CA GLN A 126 47.01 52.87 -13.83
C GLN A 126 45.51 52.53 -14.13
N ARG A 127 44.85 53.40 -14.93
CA ARG A 127 43.39 53.67 -15.09
C ARG A 127 43.20 54.72 -16.25
N PRO A 128 41.99 55.22 -16.65
CA PRO A 128 40.59 54.80 -16.43
C PRO A 128 39.64 54.92 -17.68
N ASN A 129 38.34 54.63 -17.47
CA ASN A 129 37.09 55.22 -18.04
C ASN A 129 37.04 55.92 -19.43
N GLN A 130 35.92 55.69 -20.15
CA GLN A 130 34.93 56.77 -20.42
C GLN A 130 33.51 56.27 -20.78
N GLN A 131 32.53 57.18 -20.69
CA GLN A 131 31.14 57.03 -21.19
C GLN A 131 30.75 58.25 -22.04
N ASN A 132 29.77 58.03 -22.93
CA ASN A 132 28.60 58.89 -23.20
C ASN A 132 28.49 59.62 -24.57
N GLN A 133 27.23 59.73 -25.02
CA GLN A 133 26.59 60.71 -25.93
C GLN A 133 26.41 60.51 -27.46
N GLN A 134 25.12 60.64 -27.84
CA GLN A 134 24.52 61.30 -29.04
C GLN A 134 24.10 60.52 -30.31
N ARG A 135 23.20 61.18 -31.09
CA ARG A 135 22.30 60.71 -32.17
C ARG A 135 22.23 61.73 -33.34
N PRO A 136 21.85 61.30 -34.56
CA PRO A 136 20.62 61.81 -35.24
C PRO A 136 19.64 60.65 -35.59
N LYS A 137 18.30 60.76 -35.78
CA LYS A 137 17.42 61.56 -36.71
C LYS A 137 17.55 61.14 -38.20
N GLN A 138 16.49 61.12 -39.04
CA GLN A 138 15.21 61.84 -38.99
C GLN A 138 13.88 61.01 -38.90
N GLN A 139 13.23 60.66 -40.02
CA GLN A 139 11.77 60.40 -40.18
C GLN A 139 11.47 59.12 -41.02
N ARG A 140 10.29 58.48 -41.07
CA ARG A 140 8.87 58.71 -40.64
C ARG A 140 7.88 59.24 -41.69
N ASP A 141 7.09 58.31 -42.24
CA ASP A 141 5.62 58.21 -42.13
C ASP A 141 5.22 56.72 -42.38
N GLY A 142 3.98 56.22 -42.46
CA GLY A 142 2.63 56.81 -42.32
C GLY A 142 1.67 56.32 -43.42
N GLN A 143 0.35 56.12 -43.24
CA GLN A 143 -0.51 56.07 -42.04
C GLN A 143 -1.77 55.21 -42.34
N GLY A 144 -2.44 54.61 -41.33
CA GLY A 144 -3.84 54.15 -41.46
C GLY A 144 -4.21 52.71 -41.00
N GLN A 145 -5.28 52.62 -40.19
CA GLN A 145 -6.22 51.51 -39.98
C GLN A 145 -7.66 52.12 -40.16
N PRO A 146 -8.79 51.37 -40.30
CA PRO A 146 -9.05 50.00 -39.82
C PRO A 146 -9.95 49.06 -40.68
N ALA A 147 -10.10 47.83 -40.19
CA ALA A 147 -11.29 46.93 -40.16
C ALA A 147 -12.24 46.67 -41.36
N ASN A 148 -12.63 45.38 -41.46
CA ASN A 148 -13.85 44.79 -42.07
C ASN A 148 -14.06 44.88 -43.60
N GLY A 149 -14.43 43.75 -44.23
CA GLY A 149 -15.05 43.78 -45.57
C GLY A 149 -15.01 42.52 -46.45
N GLN A 150 -15.92 41.57 -46.22
CA GLN A 150 -16.58 40.72 -47.25
C GLN A 150 -15.75 39.74 -48.14
N ARG A 151 -16.49 38.88 -48.85
CA ARG A 151 -16.01 37.87 -49.81
C ARG A 151 -15.97 38.44 -51.24
N PRO A 152 -15.30 37.75 -52.19
CA PRO A 152 -16.04 37.30 -53.39
C PRO A 152 -16.31 35.78 -53.40
N ALA A 153 -17.21 35.33 -54.25
CA ALA A 153 -17.54 33.91 -54.43
C ALA A 153 -17.67 33.56 -55.91
N GLU A 154 -16.97 32.51 -56.34
CA GLU A 154 -17.12 31.81 -57.62
C GLU A 154 -16.65 30.35 -57.45
N ASN A 155 -17.10 29.36 -58.22
CA ASN A 155 -18.40 29.13 -58.87
C ASN A 155 -18.44 27.64 -59.29
N ARG A 156 -19.63 27.04 -59.47
CA ARG A 156 -19.88 25.69 -60.06
C ARG A 156 -19.38 24.50 -59.22
N GLN A 157 -19.86 23.27 -59.42
CA GLN A 157 -21.21 22.71 -59.60
C GLN A 157 -21.06 21.17 -59.57
N ARG A 158 -22.15 20.41 -59.27
CA ARG A 158 -22.22 18.93 -59.37
C ARG A 158 -21.40 18.14 -58.31
N ASP A 159 -21.77 16.91 -57.91
CA ASP A 159 -22.93 16.08 -58.25
C ASP A 159 -23.56 15.37 -57.02
N GLU A 160 -24.83 15.03 -57.20
CA GLU A 160 -25.71 13.96 -56.66
C GLU A 160 -25.45 13.15 -55.37
N SER A 161 -26.59 12.63 -54.87
CA SER A 161 -26.81 11.43 -54.04
C SER A 161 -26.81 11.52 -52.49
N GLN A 162 -28.02 11.37 -51.95
CA GLN A 162 -28.46 10.46 -50.85
C GLN A 162 -27.34 9.81 -50.00
N ASN A 163 -27.45 9.71 -48.67
CA ASN A 163 -28.63 9.20 -47.95
C ASN A 163 -28.54 9.50 -46.43
N GLU A 164 -29.64 9.79 -45.75
CA GLU A 164 -29.67 9.97 -44.29
C GLU A 164 -29.77 8.62 -43.58
N ARG A 165 -28.82 8.29 -42.68
CA ARG A 165 -29.03 7.27 -41.63
C ARG A 165 -28.46 7.70 -40.28
N SER A 166 -29.35 7.74 -39.30
CA SER A 166 -29.06 8.15 -37.92
C SER A 166 -28.24 7.11 -37.15
N ARG A 167 -27.54 7.58 -36.11
CA ARG A 167 -26.84 6.73 -35.14
C ARG A 167 -27.84 5.91 -34.29
N PRO A 168 -27.62 4.62 -34.06
CA PRO A 168 -28.23 3.93 -32.93
C PRO A 168 -27.44 4.22 -31.64
N ALA A 169 -28.16 4.50 -30.55
CA ALA A 169 -27.61 4.38 -29.20
C ALA A 169 -27.69 2.92 -28.73
N ASN A 170 -26.83 2.52 -27.78
CA ASN A 170 -26.79 1.16 -27.29
C ASN A 170 -27.60 1.03 -25.99
N GLU A 171 -28.78 0.39 -26.04
CA GLU A 171 -29.67 0.21 -24.88
C GLU A 171 -29.55 -1.18 -24.24
N ASN A 172 -29.93 -1.24 -22.96
CA ASN A 172 -29.82 -2.42 -22.11
C ASN A 172 -30.56 -3.65 -22.67
N ARG A 173 -29.89 -4.81 -22.66
CA ARG A 173 -30.53 -6.13 -22.75
C ARG A 173 -30.39 -6.89 -21.43
N ASN A 174 -31.36 -6.72 -20.54
CA ASN A 174 -31.61 -7.64 -19.44
C ASN A 174 -33.10 -7.55 -19.07
N GLY A 175 -33.85 -8.64 -19.28
CA GLY A 175 -35.31 -8.65 -19.04
C GLY A 175 -36.12 -9.56 -19.98
N GLN A 176 -35.74 -10.83 -20.13
CA GLN A 176 -36.58 -11.84 -20.80
C GLN A 176 -36.17 -13.30 -20.44
N ARG A 177 -36.32 -13.67 -19.16
CA ARG A 177 -36.23 -15.07 -18.66
C ARG A 177 -37.20 -15.34 -17.50
N ASP A 178 -38.45 -14.93 -17.65
CA ASP A 178 -39.54 -15.26 -16.70
C ASP A 178 -40.79 -15.75 -17.45
N SER A 179 -40.76 -17.01 -17.89
CA SER A 179 -41.91 -17.85 -18.26
C SER A 179 -41.42 -19.27 -18.57
N ILE A 180 -42.32 -20.26 -18.49
CA ILE A 180 -42.04 -21.72 -18.67
C ILE A 180 -41.30 -22.33 -17.47
N ALA A 181 -42.01 -22.48 -16.34
CA ALA A 181 -41.66 -23.38 -15.23
C ALA A 181 -42.90 -23.72 -14.36
N GLN A 182 -43.96 -24.27 -14.98
CA GLN A 182 -45.07 -24.92 -14.28
C GLN A 182 -45.25 -26.35 -14.79
N GLU A 183 -45.87 -27.21 -13.98
CA GLU A 183 -46.14 -28.64 -14.21
C GLU A 183 -44.94 -29.62 -14.21
N ALA A 184 -44.48 -30.01 -13.01
CA ALA A 184 -43.80 -31.30 -12.76
C ALA A 184 -43.83 -31.69 -11.25
N GLY A 185 -45.01 -31.74 -10.63
CA GLY A 185 -45.15 -31.92 -9.18
C GLY A 185 -45.28 -33.37 -8.70
N LEU A 186 -44.16 -34.05 -8.39
CA LEU A 186 -44.14 -35.33 -7.65
C LEU A 186 -43.11 -35.27 -6.51
N GLY A 187 -43.55 -34.82 -5.33
CA GLY A 187 -42.69 -34.63 -4.16
C GLY A 187 -42.37 -35.94 -3.43
N GLN A 188 -41.09 -36.20 -3.19
CA GLN A 188 -40.64 -37.22 -2.25
C GLN A 188 -40.87 -36.73 -0.80
N ARG A 189 -41.21 -37.65 0.11
CA ARG A 189 -41.31 -37.40 1.55
C ARG A 189 -40.23 -38.18 2.29
N ASP A 190 -39.76 -37.65 3.41
CA ASP A 190 -38.86 -38.39 4.29
C ASP A 190 -39.60 -39.47 5.13
N ALA A 191 -38.83 -40.28 5.85
CA ALA A 191 -39.34 -41.38 6.67
C ALA A 191 -40.19 -40.96 7.90
N SER A 192 -40.33 -39.66 8.17
CA SER A 192 -41.24 -39.09 9.18
C SER A 192 -42.56 -38.55 8.59
N GLY A 193 -42.68 -38.52 7.26
CA GLY A 193 -43.90 -38.13 6.54
C GLY A 193 -44.15 -36.62 6.40
N GLN A 194 -43.24 -35.79 6.94
CA GLN A 194 -43.27 -34.33 6.76
C GLN A 194 -42.87 -33.93 5.32
N PRO A 195 -43.18 -32.70 4.88
CA PRO A 195 -42.58 -32.15 3.68
C PRO A 195 -41.09 -31.95 3.94
N ALA A 196 -40.23 -32.66 3.21
CA ALA A 196 -38.80 -32.44 3.29
C ALA A 196 -38.50 -30.97 2.96
N GLN A 197 -37.97 -30.23 3.93
CA GLN A 197 -37.50 -28.87 3.67
C GLN A 197 -36.41 -28.97 2.60
N PRO A 198 -36.48 -28.18 1.50
CA PRO A 198 -35.38 -28.16 0.54
C PRO A 198 -34.14 -27.68 1.30
N ALA A 199 -33.12 -28.54 1.40
CA ALA A 199 -31.87 -28.16 2.03
C ALA A 199 -31.34 -26.92 1.30
N GLU A 200 -31.22 -25.79 2.01
CA GLU A 200 -30.77 -24.54 1.39
C GLU A 200 -29.37 -24.76 0.81
N THR A 201 -29.30 -24.92 -0.51
CA THR A 201 -28.03 -24.96 -1.25
C THR A 201 -27.37 -23.61 -1.03
N ASN A 202 -26.39 -23.56 -0.14
CA ASN A 202 -25.88 -22.33 0.45
C ASN A 202 -24.91 -21.59 -0.49
N SER A 203 -25.39 -21.28 -1.70
CA SER A 203 -24.66 -20.58 -2.78
C SER A 203 -24.62 -19.06 -2.60
N ARG A 204 -24.79 -18.58 -1.36
CA ARG A 204 -24.37 -17.22 -0.97
C ARG A 204 -22.87 -17.29 -0.69
N GLY A 205 -22.07 -17.05 -1.73
CA GLY A 205 -20.60 -17.10 -1.68
C GLY A 205 -20.05 -16.40 -0.42
N GLU A 206 -19.14 -17.08 0.27
CA GLU A 206 -18.76 -16.74 1.64
C GLU A 206 -18.23 -15.31 1.74
N ARG A 207 -18.74 -14.56 2.72
CA ARG A 207 -18.41 -13.15 2.88
C ARG A 207 -16.97 -13.00 3.38
N LEU A 208 -16.08 -12.66 2.43
CA LEU A 208 -14.65 -12.42 2.64
C LEU A 208 -14.35 -11.74 3.98
N VAL A 209 -13.48 -12.35 4.77
CA VAL A 209 -13.00 -11.86 6.05
C VAL A 209 -11.69 -11.11 5.82
N ILE A 210 -11.70 -9.81 6.10
CA ILE A 210 -10.58 -8.91 5.83
C ILE A 210 -9.93 -8.55 7.17
N GLY A 211 -8.72 -9.07 7.39
CA GLY A 211 -7.90 -8.71 8.54
C GLY A 211 -7.29 -7.33 8.34
N ILE A 212 -7.26 -6.52 9.40
CA ILE A 212 -6.69 -5.18 9.40
C ILE A 212 -5.78 -5.06 10.62
N SER A 213 -4.45 -5.00 10.43
CA SER A 213 -3.54 -4.79 11.57
C SER A 213 -3.52 -3.31 11.98
N LEU A 214 -3.58 -3.05 13.28
CA LEU A 214 -3.73 -1.70 13.86
C LEU A 214 -2.59 -0.73 13.52
N GLY A 215 -1.40 -1.27 13.22
CA GLY A 215 -0.18 -0.50 13.05
C GLY A 215 0.34 0.06 14.39
N ASP A 216 1.15 1.11 14.33
CA ASP A 216 1.56 1.87 15.52
C ASP A 216 0.35 2.61 16.12
N TYR A 217 0.00 2.27 17.36
CA TYR A 217 -1.21 2.79 17.99
C TYR A 217 -1.15 4.25 18.44
N ASN A 218 0.04 4.87 18.45
CA ASN A 218 0.21 6.30 18.70
C ASN A 218 0.31 7.10 17.38
N GLY A 219 0.41 6.42 16.22
CA GLY A 219 0.25 7.02 14.91
C GLY A 219 -1.22 7.22 14.51
N ILE A 220 -1.45 7.52 13.23
CA ILE A 220 -2.80 7.66 12.64
C ILE A 220 -3.50 6.34 12.35
N GLY A 221 -2.85 5.19 12.54
CA GLY A 221 -3.40 3.85 12.23
C GLY A 221 -4.80 3.63 12.82
N PRO A 222 -5.00 3.79 14.14
CA PRO A 222 -6.33 3.67 14.75
C PRO A 222 -7.34 4.69 14.22
N GLU A 223 -6.92 5.90 13.86
CA GLU A 223 -7.79 6.96 13.36
C GLU A 223 -8.34 6.64 11.97
N VAL A 224 -7.47 6.32 11.00
CA VAL A 224 -7.90 6.01 9.62
C VAL A 224 -8.67 4.68 9.54
N ILE A 225 -8.36 3.70 10.39
CA ILE A 225 -9.13 2.45 10.50
C ILE A 225 -10.56 2.73 10.96
N LEU A 226 -10.73 3.51 12.04
CA LEU A 226 -12.05 3.84 12.56
C LEU A 226 -12.85 4.69 11.58
N LYS A 227 -12.22 5.71 10.97
CA LYS A 227 -12.86 6.56 9.96
C LYS A 227 -13.33 5.77 8.72
N ALA A 228 -12.53 4.84 8.20
CA ALA A 228 -12.93 3.98 7.09
C ALA A 228 -14.07 3.00 7.43
N LEU A 229 -14.10 2.50 8.68
CA LEU A 229 -15.03 1.43 9.10
C LEU A 229 -16.32 1.91 9.79
N GLN A 230 -16.43 3.20 10.15
CA GLN A 230 -17.61 3.77 10.82
C GLN A 230 -18.91 3.62 10.01
N TYR A 231 -18.79 3.56 8.68
CA TYR A 231 -19.92 3.45 7.78
C TYR A 231 -20.18 1.98 7.42
N ASN A 232 -21.43 1.55 7.55
CA ASN A 232 -21.90 0.19 7.24
C ASN A 232 -21.87 -0.17 5.72
N ARG A 233 -20.99 0.45 4.93
CA ARG A 233 -20.74 0.14 3.51
C ARG A 233 -19.82 -1.08 3.38
N LEU A 234 -18.67 -1.09 4.06
CA LEU A 234 -17.74 -2.23 4.04
C LEU A 234 -18.39 -3.49 4.63
N GLN A 235 -19.12 -3.34 5.74
CA GLN A 235 -19.95 -4.38 6.37
C GLN A 235 -21.10 -4.93 5.48
N LYS A 236 -21.28 -4.43 4.24
CA LYS A 236 -22.19 -5.05 3.25
C LYS A 236 -21.45 -5.98 2.28
N ILE A 237 -20.15 -5.80 2.09
CA ILE A 237 -19.35 -6.50 1.07
C ILE A 237 -18.25 -7.41 1.65
N CYS A 238 -17.85 -7.21 2.91
CA CYS A 238 -16.87 -8.01 3.63
C CYS A 238 -17.17 -8.11 5.13
N THR A 239 -16.38 -8.90 5.85
CA THR A 239 -16.33 -9.00 7.32
C THR A 239 -15.02 -8.39 7.82
N PRO A 240 -14.98 -7.13 8.29
CA PRO A 240 -13.76 -6.52 8.78
C PRO A 240 -13.40 -7.01 10.20
N VAL A 241 -12.12 -7.37 10.38
CA VAL A 241 -11.55 -7.83 11.66
C VAL A 241 -10.27 -7.04 11.94
N ILE A 242 -10.31 -6.18 12.96
CA ILE A 242 -9.15 -5.40 13.39
C ILE A 242 -8.31 -6.21 14.38
N TYR A 243 -7.06 -6.50 14.01
CA TYR A 243 -6.05 -7.05 14.91
C TYR A 243 -5.39 -5.89 15.64
N GLY A 244 -5.70 -5.73 16.93
CA GLY A 244 -5.48 -4.49 17.66
C GLY A 244 -5.75 -4.58 19.16
N SER A 245 -6.37 -3.55 19.71
CA SER A 245 -6.87 -3.51 21.10
C SER A 245 -8.22 -2.81 21.14
N MET A 246 -9.19 -3.43 21.82
CA MET A 246 -10.50 -2.83 22.07
C MET A 246 -10.41 -1.57 22.95
N ARG A 247 -9.48 -1.54 23.93
CA ARG A 247 -9.25 -0.37 24.80
C ARG A 247 -8.74 0.83 24.01
N ILE A 248 -7.78 0.60 23.11
CA ILE A 248 -7.20 1.64 22.26
C ILE A 248 -8.22 2.18 21.25
N LEU A 249 -8.91 1.28 20.53
CA LEU A 249 -9.93 1.69 19.55
C LEU A 249 -11.08 2.46 20.21
N ASN A 250 -11.48 2.10 21.44
CA ASN A 250 -12.48 2.86 22.19
C ASN A 250 -11.95 4.22 22.70
N ARG A 251 -10.64 4.38 22.95
CA ARG A 251 -10.06 5.71 23.22
C ARG A 251 -10.11 6.58 21.96
N TYR A 252 -9.70 6.07 20.80
CA TYR A 252 -9.77 6.82 19.55
C TYR A 252 -11.23 7.12 19.12
N ARG A 253 -12.19 6.19 19.28
CA ARG A 253 -13.63 6.48 19.11
C ARG A 253 -14.10 7.67 19.93
N ASN A 254 -13.60 7.82 21.17
CA ASN A 254 -13.96 8.95 22.02
C ASN A 254 -13.32 10.27 21.56
N LEU A 255 -12.06 10.25 21.07
CA LEU A 255 -11.41 11.43 20.48
C LEU A 255 -12.12 11.91 19.21
N LEU A 256 -12.53 10.96 18.36
CA LEU A 256 -13.17 11.20 17.05
C LEU A 256 -14.71 11.31 17.15
N ASN A 257 -15.27 11.35 18.37
CA ASN A 257 -16.71 11.39 18.65
C ASN A 257 -17.58 10.24 18.07
N LEU A 258 -16.96 9.13 17.64
CA LEU A 258 -17.60 7.94 17.07
C LEU A 258 -18.28 7.04 18.13
N LYS A 259 -19.16 7.64 18.93
CA LYS A 259 -19.79 7.01 20.10
C LYS A 259 -20.92 6.06 19.71
N ASP A 260 -21.75 6.41 18.74
CA ASP A 260 -22.95 5.65 18.37
C ASP A 260 -22.66 4.35 17.58
N TRP A 261 -21.48 4.25 16.95
CA TRP A 261 -21.03 3.06 16.22
C TRP A 261 -20.21 2.12 17.12
N ASN A 262 -20.71 0.91 17.37
CA ASN A 262 -20.07 -0.05 18.27
C ASN A 262 -19.22 -1.12 17.57
N LEU A 263 -18.15 -1.53 18.24
CA LEU A 263 -17.21 -2.58 17.84
C LEU A 263 -17.51 -3.89 18.57
N ASN A 264 -17.38 -5.02 17.88
CA ASN A 264 -17.54 -6.36 18.46
C ASN A 264 -16.18 -6.92 18.92
N GLY A 265 -16.09 -7.41 20.16
CA GLY A 265 -14.86 -8.06 20.65
C GLY A 265 -14.89 -9.58 20.41
N ALA A 266 -13.79 -10.15 19.93
CA ALA A 266 -13.61 -11.58 19.70
C ALA A 266 -12.19 -12.04 20.14
N GLN A 267 -12.02 -13.32 20.49
CA GLN A 267 -10.70 -13.90 20.81
C GLN A 267 -10.08 -14.62 19.60
N THR A 268 -10.93 -15.13 18.69
CA THR A 268 -10.54 -15.87 17.49
C THR A 268 -11.48 -15.55 16.33
N ILE A 269 -11.07 -15.86 15.09
CA ILE A 269 -11.91 -15.72 13.90
C ILE A 269 -13.23 -16.49 14.03
N GLY A 270 -13.23 -17.67 14.65
CA GLY A 270 -14.45 -18.46 14.89
C GLY A 270 -15.49 -17.83 15.83
N GLN A 271 -15.25 -16.62 16.35
CA GLN A 271 -16.15 -15.86 17.21
C GLN A 271 -16.61 -14.52 16.60
N ILE A 272 -16.23 -14.21 15.35
CA ILE A 272 -16.57 -12.92 14.73
C ILE A 272 -18.04 -12.86 14.31
N SER A 273 -18.59 -11.64 14.30
CA SER A 273 -19.90 -11.36 13.71
C SER A 273 -19.72 -10.81 12.30
N HIS A 274 -20.19 -11.55 11.30
CA HIS A 274 -20.23 -11.11 9.89
C HIS A 274 -21.05 -9.83 9.66
N LYS A 275 -21.82 -9.35 10.65
CA LYS A 275 -22.67 -8.15 10.57
C LYS A 275 -22.07 -6.91 11.24
N LEU A 276 -20.92 -7.04 11.91
CA LEU A 276 -20.30 -5.97 12.71
C LEU A 276 -18.83 -5.79 12.31
N THR A 277 -18.22 -4.68 12.74
CA THR A 277 -16.75 -4.55 12.74
C THR A 277 -16.20 -5.23 13.98
N ASN A 278 -15.30 -6.19 13.78
CA ASN A 278 -14.75 -7.04 14.85
C ASN A 278 -13.37 -6.54 15.28
N VAL A 279 -12.99 -6.84 16.52
CA VAL A 279 -11.67 -6.56 17.10
C VAL A 279 -11.17 -7.82 17.80
N ILE A 280 -9.99 -8.28 17.42
CA ILE A 280 -9.22 -9.29 18.15
C ILE A 280 -8.13 -8.54 18.92
N THR A 281 -8.11 -8.68 20.24
CA THR A 281 -7.05 -8.09 21.08
C THR A 281 -5.79 -8.96 20.98
N CYS A 282 -4.70 -8.41 20.47
CA CYS A 282 -3.51 -9.20 20.11
C CYS A 282 -2.44 -9.31 21.21
N TRP A 283 -2.54 -8.56 22.31
CA TRP A 283 -1.60 -8.62 23.44
C TRP A 283 -2.27 -8.26 24.77
N PRO A 284 -1.63 -8.50 25.94
CA PRO A 284 -2.13 -8.04 27.24
C PRO A 284 -2.07 -6.50 27.34
N ASP A 285 -3.17 -5.84 26.99
CA ASP A 285 -3.23 -4.40 26.71
C ASP A 285 -3.51 -3.52 27.94
N GLN A 286 -3.52 -4.07 29.15
CA GLN A 286 -4.08 -3.39 30.34
C GLN A 286 -3.25 -2.16 30.78
N ASN A 287 -1.93 -2.22 30.61
CA ASN A 287 -0.99 -1.26 31.20
C ASN A 287 -0.42 -0.22 30.21
N GLN A 288 -0.69 -0.33 28.91
CA GLN A 288 -0.17 0.65 27.93
C GLN A 288 -0.78 2.03 28.14
N ASP A 289 0.06 3.05 28.30
CA ASP A 289 -0.37 4.42 28.02
C ASP A 289 -0.51 4.63 26.49
N ILE A 290 -1.46 5.47 26.13
CA ILE A 290 -1.84 5.79 24.76
C ILE A 290 -1.59 7.28 24.61
N GLN A 291 -0.59 7.63 23.82
CA GLN A 291 -0.11 9.01 23.67
C GLN A 291 -0.05 9.34 22.18
N PRO A 292 -1.19 9.68 21.55
CA PRO A 292 -1.23 10.02 20.13
C PRO A 292 -0.18 11.07 19.79
N GLY A 293 0.65 10.77 18.80
CA GLY A 293 1.78 11.58 18.38
C GLY A 293 3.11 11.34 19.09
N GLN A 294 3.21 10.40 20.03
CA GLN A 294 4.48 10.04 20.68
C GLN A 294 4.98 8.65 20.26
N VAL A 295 6.24 8.58 19.82
CA VAL A 295 6.90 7.32 19.49
C VAL A 295 7.27 6.59 20.77
N THR A 296 6.67 5.42 21.03
CA THR A 296 6.97 4.58 22.21
C THR A 296 7.38 3.17 21.79
N ALA A 297 8.17 2.48 22.63
CA ALA A 297 8.54 1.08 22.39
C ALA A 297 7.30 0.15 22.44
N ASP A 298 6.41 0.36 23.42
CA ASP A 298 5.13 -0.33 23.56
C ASP A 298 4.27 -0.29 22.29
N ALA A 299 4.22 0.85 21.59
CA ALA A 299 3.48 0.97 20.34
C ALA A 299 4.10 0.15 19.20
N GLY A 300 5.44 0.02 19.18
CA GLY A 300 6.15 -0.86 18.26
C GLY A 300 5.91 -2.34 18.55
N GLN A 301 5.96 -2.75 19.82
CA GLN A 301 5.72 -4.15 20.23
C GLN A 301 4.25 -4.56 20.04
N ALA A 302 3.30 -3.68 20.36
CA ALA A 302 1.89 -3.90 20.06
C ALA A 302 1.64 -4.02 18.55
N ALA A 303 2.25 -3.18 17.73
CA ALA A 303 2.15 -3.25 16.27
C ALA A 303 2.71 -4.58 15.72
N LEU A 304 3.81 -5.08 16.28
CA LEU A 304 4.37 -6.40 15.95
C LEU A 304 3.40 -7.52 16.30
N ALA A 305 2.86 -7.55 17.52
CA ALA A 305 1.90 -8.57 17.96
C ALA A 305 0.62 -8.58 17.10
N CYS A 306 0.15 -7.41 16.67
CA CYS A 306 -0.96 -7.29 15.71
C CYS A 306 -0.61 -7.89 14.34
N LEU A 307 0.59 -7.61 13.83
CA LEU A 307 1.04 -8.08 12.53
C LEU A 307 1.29 -9.59 12.52
N GLN A 308 1.98 -10.13 13.53
CA GLN A 308 2.21 -11.57 13.71
C GLN A 308 0.89 -12.33 13.74
N ARG A 309 -0.02 -11.98 14.66
CA ARG A 309 -1.29 -12.69 14.82
C ARG A 309 -2.20 -12.58 13.59
N ALA A 310 -2.17 -11.45 12.88
CA ALA A 310 -2.89 -11.33 11.61
C ALA A 310 -2.26 -12.17 10.48
N VAL A 311 -0.95 -12.35 10.47
CA VAL A 311 -0.23 -13.20 9.51
C VAL A 311 -0.42 -14.67 9.82
N ASP A 312 -0.45 -15.09 11.09
CA ASP A 312 -0.79 -16.46 11.49
C ASP A 312 -2.21 -16.83 11.03
N ASP A 313 -3.20 -15.99 11.33
CA ASP A 313 -4.58 -16.24 10.91
C ASP A 313 -4.76 -16.15 9.37
N LEU A 314 -3.87 -15.46 8.64
CA LEU A 314 -3.80 -15.43 7.17
C LEU A 314 -3.14 -16.70 6.58
N LYS A 315 -2.07 -17.20 7.21
CA LYS A 315 -1.38 -18.46 6.83
C LYS A 315 -2.27 -19.67 7.04
N ASP A 316 -3.08 -19.66 8.10
CA ASP A 316 -4.10 -20.68 8.38
C ASP A 316 -5.38 -20.55 7.52
N GLY A 317 -5.45 -19.57 6.59
CA GLY A 317 -6.59 -19.39 5.70
C GLY A 317 -7.89 -18.91 6.38
N LYS A 318 -7.81 -18.40 7.62
CA LYS A 318 -8.98 -17.92 8.39
C LYS A 318 -9.42 -16.51 7.97
N ILE A 319 -8.55 -15.77 7.30
CA ILE A 319 -8.87 -14.48 6.65
C ILE A 319 -8.42 -14.52 5.19
N ASP A 320 -9.19 -13.89 4.30
CA ASP A 320 -8.94 -13.91 2.86
C ASP A 320 -7.85 -12.90 2.43
N ALA A 321 -7.71 -11.82 3.19
CA ALA A 321 -6.74 -10.76 2.91
C ALA A 321 -6.34 -9.99 4.18
N LEU A 322 -5.14 -9.40 4.14
CA LEU A 322 -4.58 -8.54 5.20
C LEU A 322 -4.34 -7.12 4.69
N VAL A 323 -4.93 -6.13 5.36
CA VAL A 323 -4.60 -4.71 5.22
C VAL A 323 -3.70 -4.30 6.38
N THR A 324 -2.50 -3.79 6.10
CA THR A 324 -1.57 -3.38 7.17
C THR A 324 -1.60 -1.87 7.37
N ALA A 325 -2.00 -1.36 8.53
CA ALA A 325 -1.84 0.06 8.83
C ALA A 325 -0.36 0.43 9.09
N PRO A 326 0.00 1.73 9.08
CA PRO A 326 1.40 2.14 9.14
C PRO A 326 2.12 1.73 10.43
N ILE A 327 3.35 1.24 10.28
CA ILE A 327 4.27 0.90 11.37
C ILE A 327 5.56 1.72 11.18
N ASN A 328 6.06 2.28 12.27
CA ASN A 328 7.36 2.94 12.30
C ASN A 328 8.46 1.87 12.45
N LYS A 329 9.43 1.83 11.52
CA LYS A 329 10.51 0.82 11.54
C LYS A 329 11.48 0.98 12.73
N ASN A 330 11.46 2.11 13.45
CA ASN A 330 12.47 2.41 14.47
C ASN A 330 12.10 1.91 15.88
N ASN A 331 10.83 1.92 16.28
CA ASN A 331 10.36 1.54 17.63
C ASN A 331 9.88 0.08 17.74
N ILE A 332 9.61 -0.58 16.61
CA ILE A 332 9.28 -2.02 16.54
C ILE A 332 10.50 -2.95 16.77
N GLN A 333 11.72 -2.39 16.74
CA GLN A 333 12.95 -3.16 16.94
C GLN A 333 13.07 -3.61 18.41
N SER A 334 13.34 -4.90 18.65
CA SER A 334 13.75 -5.46 19.95
C SER A 334 15.06 -6.25 19.78
N ASP A 335 15.64 -6.77 20.85
CA ASP A 335 16.82 -7.65 20.73
C ASP A 335 16.47 -9.05 20.20
N GLU A 336 15.21 -9.45 20.36
CA GLU A 336 14.65 -10.72 19.88
C GLU A 336 14.17 -10.63 18.42
N PHE A 337 13.79 -9.45 17.94
CA PHE A 337 13.24 -9.23 16.60
C PHE A 337 13.72 -7.94 15.95
N LYS A 338 14.31 -8.05 14.76
CA LYS A 338 14.70 -6.90 13.92
C LYS A 338 13.75 -6.80 12.71
N PHE A 339 12.82 -5.85 12.72
CA PHE A 339 11.82 -5.72 11.65
C PHE A 339 12.46 -5.19 10.36
N PRO A 340 12.44 -5.95 9.24
CA PRO A 340 12.96 -5.46 7.97
C PRO A 340 11.98 -4.50 7.29
N GLY A 341 10.67 -4.70 7.50
CA GLY A 341 9.57 -4.01 6.85
C GLY A 341 8.41 -4.98 6.57
N HIS A 342 7.23 -4.46 6.25
CA HIS A 342 6.03 -5.29 6.02
C HIS A 342 6.22 -6.31 4.90
N THR A 343 6.65 -5.86 3.73
CA THR A 343 6.83 -6.71 2.53
C THR A 343 7.91 -7.76 2.77
N GLU A 344 9.00 -7.38 3.42
CA GLU A 344 10.13 -8.26 3.71
C GLU A 344 9.79 -9.30 4.80
N TYR A 345 9.04 -8.91 5.84
CA TYR A 345 8.55 -9.82 6.87
C TYR A 345 7.53 -10.83 6.31
N LEU A 346 6.55 -10.35 5.52
CA LEU A 346 5.58 -11.22 4.84
C LEU A 346 6.26 -12.19 3.88
N ALA A 347 7.26 -11.73 3.11
CA ALA A 347 8.03 -12.59 2.22
C ALA A 347 8.71 -13.74 2.98
N GLN A 348 9.32 -13.47 4.14
CA GLN A 348 9.89 -14.49 5.02
C GLN A 348 8.82 -15.47 5.55
N GLU A 349 7.69 -14.97 6.07
CA GLU A 349 6.62 -15.79 6.68
C GLU A 349 5.88 -16.70 5.70
N PHE A 350 5.86 -16.35 4.42
CA PHE A 350 5.30 -17.18 3.34
C PHE A 350 6.38 -17.90 2.50
N GLY A 351 7.66 -17.82 2.87
CA GLY A 351 8.77 -18.45 2.14
C GLY A 351 9.10 -17.85 0.76
N VAL A 352 8.46 -16.73 0.39
CA VAL A 352 8.54 -16.09 -0.93
C VAL A 352 9.89 -15.39 -1.09
N GLN A 353 10.75 -15.92 -1.96
CA GLN A 353 12.03 -15.29 -2.29
C GLN A 353 11.86 -14.00 -3.10
N ASP A 354 10.82 -13.94 -3.94
CA ASP A 354 10.64 -12.89 -4.93
C ASP A 354 9.22 -12.33 -4.96
N ASN A 355 9.10 -11.09 -4.49
CA ASN A 355 7.91 -10.26 -4.64
C ASN A 355 8.15 -9.11 -5.64
N LEU A 356 7.07 -8.42 -5.97
CA LEU A 356 7.05 -7.17 -6.70
C LEU A 356 6.31 -6.12 -5.86
N MET A 357 7.02 -5.07 -5.45
CA MET A 357 6.41 -3.84 -4.96
C MET A 357 5.58 -3.23 -6.09
N PHE A 358 4.26 -3.16 -5.91
CA PHE A 358 3.31 -2.75 -6.94
C PHE A 358 2.40 -1.66 -6.37
N LEU A 359 2.62 -0.41 -6.78
CA LEU A 359 1.78 0.72 -6.37
C LEU A 359 0.58 0.78 -7.30
N VAL A 360 -0.64 0.75 -6.75
CA VAL A 360 -1.87 0.62 -7.53
C VAL A 360 -2.93 1.65 -7.12
N SER A 361 -3.64 2.18 -8.11
CA SER A 361 -4.86 2.96 -7.98
C SER A 361 -5.84 2.53 -9.07
N GLN A 362 -7.01 3.17 -9.16
CA GLN A 362 -7.98 2.91 -10.24
C GLN A 362 -7.45 3.30 -11.63
N THR A 363 -6.53 4.26 -11.71
CA THR A 363 -6.09 4.90 -12.97
C THR A 363 -4.66 4.58 -13.38
N LEU A 364 -3.85 4.02 -12.47
CA LEU A 364 -2.43 3.78 -12.68
C LEU A 364 -1.94 2.60 -11.82
N ARG A 365 -1.12 1.73 -12.39
CA ARG A 365 -0.37 0.69 -11.66
C ARG A 365 1.11 0.76 -12.02
N VAL A 366 1.99 0.84 -11.03
CA VAL A 366 3.44 0.98 -11.23
C VAL A 366 4.19 -0.03 -10.37
N GLY A 367 4.87 -0.98 -11.02
CA GLY A 367 5.84 -1.86 -10.38
C GLY A 367 7.27 -1.38 -10.61
N VAL A 368 8.20 -1.80 -9.77
CA VAL A 368 9.63 -1.42 -9.87
C VAL A 368 10.56 -2.63 -9.98
N VAL A 369 11.55 -2.56 -10.88
CA VAL A 369 12.61 -3.58 -11.00
C VAL A 369 13.55 -3.54 -9.78
N THR A 370 13.82 -2.33 -9.26
CA THR A 370 14.60 -2.12 -8.03
C THR A 370 13.82 -1.25 -7.03
N GLY A 371 13.66 -1.77 -5.80
CA GLY A 371 13.00 -1.08 -4.69
C GLY A 371 13.96 -0.17 -3.91
N HIS A 372 14.03 -0.34 -2.59
CA HIS A 372 14.85 0.46 -1.69
C HIS A 372 16.38 0.23 -1.85
N VAL A 373 16.98 0.69 -2.95
CA VAL A 373 18.43 0.64 -3.20
C VAL A 373 19.01 2.05 -3.39
N PRO A 374 20.27 2.32 -2.97
CA PRO A 374 20.93 3.59 -3.28
C PRO A 374 21.04 3.81 -4.79
N LEU A 375 20.76 5.03 -5.28
CA LEU A 375 20.70 5.34 -6.71
C LEU A 375 21.95 4.91 -7.48
N GLY A 376 23.15 5.13 -6.92
CA GLY A 376 24.42 4.71 -7.51
C GLY A 376 24.62 3.18 -7.64
N ARG A 377 23.74 2.36 -7.06
CA ARG A 377 23.69 0.90 -7.22
C ARG A 377 22.58 0.41 -8.15
N VAL A 378 21.67 1.29 -8.63
CA VAL A 378 20.55 0.90 -9.50
C VAL A 378 21.06 0.22 -10.77
N ARG A 379 22.00 0.84 -11.50
CA ARG A 379 22.57 0.31 -12.76
C ARG A 379 23.06 -1.14 -12.63
N GLN A 380 23.81 -1.43 -11.57
CA GLN A 380 24.34 -2.78 -11.27
C GLN A 380 23.25 -3.83 -10.97
N ASN A 381 22.02 -3.38 -10.73
CA ASN A 381 20.88 -4.22 -10.38
C ASN A 381 19.84 -4.35 -11.50
N ILE A 382 20.04 -3.70 -12.65
CA ILE A 382 19.23 -3.87 -13.86
C ILE A 382 19.86 -4.98 -14.71
N THR A 383 19.39 -6.21 -14.54
CA THR A 383 19.81 -7.38 -15.34
C THR A 383 18.62 -7.98 -16.10
N ARG A 384 18.89 -8.73 -17.18
CA ARG A 384 17.85 -9.36 -18.01
C ARG A 384 16.95 -10.26 -17.17
N GLU A 385 17.56 -11.01 -16.27
CA GLU A 385 16.93 -11.99 -15.38
C GLU A 385 15.97 -11.29 -14.42
N ARG A 386 16.42 -10.21 -13.76
CA ARG A 386 15.58 -9.48 -12.80
C ARG A 386 14.43 -8.74 -13.48
N ILE A 387 14.65 -8.11 -14.64
CA ILE A 387 13.55 -7.49 -15.38
C ILE A 387 12.55 -8.56 -15.84
N ALA A 388 13.01 -9.69 -16.37
CA ALA A 388 12.15 -10.79 -16.80
C ALA A 388 11.33 -11.37 -15.64
N GLN A 389 11.96 -11.57 -14.48
CA GLN A 389 11.32 -12.03 -13.26
C GLN A 389 10.23 -11.06 -12.78
N LYS A 390 10.50 -9.74 -12.73
CA LYS A 390 9.48 -8.75 -12.33
C LYS A 390 8.38 -8.59 -13.38
N LEU A 391 8.66 -8.77 -14.68
CA LEU A 391 7.65 -8.89 -15.74
C LEU A 391 6.77 -10.12 -15.54
N THR A 392 7.31 -11.29 -15.17
CA THR A 392 6.52 -12.50 -14.86
C THR A 392 5.59 -12.27 -13.67
N LEU A 393 6.11 -11.71 -12.57
CA LEU A 393 5.29 -11.38 -11.39
C LEU A 393 4.18 -10.37 -11.72
N MET A 394 4.48 -9.33 -12.50
CA MET A 394 3.50 -8.34 -12.94
C MET A 394 2.44 -8.95 -13.88
N MET A 395 2.85 -9.77 -14.86
CA MET A 395 1.96 -10.41 -15.82
C MET A 395 1.00 -11.41 -15.16
N HIS A 396 1.50 -12.21 -14.22
CA HIS A 396 0.67 -13.12 -13.42
C HIS A 396 -0.29 -12.35 -12.50
N SER A 397 0.21 -11.34 -11.79
CA SER A 397 -0.60 -10.49 -10.91
C SER A 397 -1.72 -9.76 -11.66
N LEU A 398 -1.45 -9.20 -12.84
CA LEU A 398 -2.48 -8.53 -13.63
C LEU A 398 -3.61 -9.47 -14.08
N LYS A 399 -3.32 -10.76 -14.29
CA LYS A 399 -4.34 -11.78 -14.59
C LYS A 399 -5.11 -12.19 -13.33
N GLN A 400 -4.40 -12.70 -12.33
CA GLN A 400 -4.97 -13.35 -11.15
C GLN A 400 -5.51 -12.35 -10.11
N ASP A 401 -4.77 -11.26 -9.85
CA ASP A 401 -5.11 -10.30 -8.81
C ASP A 401 -6.03 -9.18 -9.35
N PHE A 402 -5.94 -8.87 -10.65
CA PHE A 402 -6.67 -7.75 -11.27
C PHE A 402 -7.63 -8.15 -12.41
N GLY A 403 -7.79 -9.45 -12.71
CA GLY A 403 -8.78 -9.96 -13.66
C GLY A 403 -8.50 -9.67 -15.15
N ILE A 404 -7.29 -9.24 -15.51
CA ILE A 404 -6.97 -8.78 -16.87
C ILE A 404 -6.41 -9.94 -17.70
N GLU A 405 -7.26 -10.58 -18.52
CA GLU A 405 -6.87 -11.75 -19.34
C GLU A 405 -5.58 -11.57 -20.17
N LYS A 406 -5.40 -10.36 -20.74
CA LYS A 406 -4.37 -10.03 -21.75
C LYS A 406 -3.66 -8.72 -21.39
N PRO A 407 -2.87 -8.68 -20.30
CA PRO A 407 -2.29 -7.45 -19.76
C PRO A 407 -1.29 -6.78 -20.72
N LYS A 408 -1.42 -5.47 -20.88
CA LYS A 408 -0.50 -4.59 -21.61
C LYS A 408 0.43 -3.91 -20.61
N ILE A 409 1.72 -4.21 -20.68
CA ILE A 409 2.74 -3.66 -19.78
C ILE A 409 3.63 -2.68 -20.56
N ALA A 410 3.71 -1.44 -20.09
CA ALA A 410 4.75 -0.51 -20.52
C ALA A 410 6.02 -0.70 -19.66
N VAL A 411 7.18 -0.73 -20.29
CA VAL A 411 8.49 -0.77 -19.63
C VAL A 411 9.20 0.54 -19.87
N LEU A 412 9.75 1.15 -18.82
CA LEU A 412 10.54 2.38 -18.93
C LEU A 412 12.01 2.07 -19.27
N GLY A 413 12.71 3.04 -19.87
CA GLY A 413 14.17 3.02 -19.89
C GLY A 413 14.77 3.17 -18.49
N LEU A 414 16.02 2.77 -18.30
CA LEU A 414 16.82 3.14 -17.14
C LEU A 414 17.32 4.58 -17.30
N ASN A 415 17.85 4.89 -18.48
CA ASN A 415 18.54 6.13 -18.79
C ASN A 415 17.56 7.22 -19.29
N PRO A 416 17.90 8.51 -19.16
CA PRO A 416 17.17 9.59 -19.81
C PRO A 416 17.02 9.33 -21.31
N HIS A 417 15.89 9.74 -21.89
CA HIS A 417 15.55 9.50 -23.30
C HIS A 417 15.58 8.00 -23.71
N ALA A 418 15.50 7.07 -22.75
CA ALA A 418 15.69 5.62 -22.97
C ALA A 418 17.01 5.32 -23.71
N GLY A 419 18.09 5.98 -23.28
CA GLY A 419 19.45 5.78 -23.77
C GLY A 419 19.82 6.55 -25.04
N GLU A 420 18.85 7.15 -25.74
CA GLU A 420 19.05 7.94 -26.99
C GLU A 420 19.95 7.17 -28.00
N GLU A 421 19.46 6.01 -28.44
CA GLU A 421 20.16 5.02 -29.28
C GLU A 421 21.52 4.51 -28.77
N GLY A 422 21.91 4.84 -27.54
CA GLY A 422 23.17 4.45 -26.90
C GLY A 422 24.01 5.64 -26.42
N LEU A 423 23.65 6.87 -26.81
CA LEU A 423 24.37 8.10 -26.49
C LEU A 423 24.36 8.43 -24.98
N LEU A 424 23.28 8.06 -24.27
CA LEU A 424 23.06 8.37 -22.85
C LEU A 424 23.16 7.15 -21.93
N GLY A 425 23.61 6.01 -22.46
CA GLY A 425 23.70 4.71 -21.77
C GLY A 425 23.29 3.57 -22.71
N THR A 426 23.80 2.37 -22.46
CA THR A 426 23.65 1.22 -23.38
C THR A 426 22.68 0.15 -22.87
N GLU A 427 22.22 0.24 -21.62
CA GLU A 427 21.35 -0.77 -21.00
C GLU A 427 20.05 -1.01 -21.77
N GLU A 428 19.51 0.01 -22.43
CA GLU A 428 18.37 -0.15 -23.33
C GLU A 428 18.69 -1.01 -24.55
N ASN A 429 19.86 -0.85 -25.15
CA ASN A 429 20.28 -1.65 -26.31
C ASN A 429 20.72 -3.07 -25.91
N ASP A 430 21.46 -3.18 -24.81
CA ASP A 430 22.12 -4.42 -24.38
C ASP A 430 21.16 -5.37 -23.63
N ILE A 431 20.20 -4.82 -22.87
CA ILE A 431 19.37 -5.56 -21.92
C ILE A 431 17.87 -5.39 -22.20
N ILE A 432 17.37 -4.14 -22.25
CA ILE A 432 15.93 -3.87 -22.16
C ILE A 432 15.20 -4.09 -23.50
N LYS A 433 15.66 -3.49 -24.60
CA LYS A 433 15.09 -3.70 -25.96
C LYS A 433 15.12 -5.19 -26.36
N PRO A 434 16.23 -5.96 -26.18
CA PRO A 434 16.24 -7.39 -26.50
C PRO A 434 15.27 -8.21 -25.66
N LEU A 435 15.10 -7.89 -24.36
CA LEU A 435 14.15 -8.59 -23.51
C LEU A 435 12.70 -8.30 -23.90
N ILE A 436 12.35 -7.05 -24.24
CA ILE A 436 11.00 -6.70 -24.70
C ILE A 436 10.69 -7.41 -26.04
N ALA A 437 11.68 -7.55 -26.91
CA ALA A 437 11.56 -8.35 -28.14
C ALA A 437 11.26 -9.84 -27.83
N ASP A 438 11.98 -10.49 -26.90
CA ASP A 438 11.67 -11.86 -26.45
C ASP A 438 10.22 -12.01 -25.97
N TRP A 439 9.74 -11.09 -25.13
CA TRP A 439 8.38 -11.12 -24.57
C TRP A 439 7.32 -10.94 -25.67
N ARG A 440 7.55 -10.01 -26.60
CA ARG A 440 6.68 -9.80 -27.77
C ARG A 440 6.66 -11.01 -28.71
N ASN A 441 7.81 -11.65 -28.92
CA ASN A 441 7.91 -12.89 -29.72
C ASN A 441 7.19 -14.08 -29.06
N LYS A 442 7.07 -14.08 -27.72
CA LYS A 442 6.23 -15.00 -26.93
C LYS A 442 4.75 -14.58 -26.88
N GLY A 443 4.32 -13.68 -27.77
CA GLY A 443 2.94 -13.19 -27.87
C GLY A 443 2.47 -12.30 -26.71
N GLN A 444 3.36 -11.88 -25.80
CA GLN A 444 3.00 -11.06 -24.66
C GLN A 444 2.97 -9.58 -25.03
N LEU A 445 2.01 -8.83 -24.47
CA LEU A 445 1.79 -7.42 -24.78
C LEU A 445 2.69 -6.51 -23.93
N VAL A 446 4.01 -6.69 -24.07
CA VAL A 446 5.04 -5.87 -23.40
C VAL A 446 5.61 -4.86 -24.41
N PHE A 447 5.71 -3.59 -24.02
CA PHE A 447 6.10 -2.50 -24.90
C PHE A 447 7.12 -1.55 -24.24
N GLY A 448 8.02 -0.96 -25.03
CA GLY A 448 9.05 -0.03 -24.57
C GLY A 448 10.43 -0.36 -25.18
N PRO A 449 11.54 0.10 -24.56
CA PRO A 449 11.57 0.98 -23.40
C PRO A 449 11.03 2.38 -23.74
N TYR A 450 10.33 3.02 -22.80
CA TYR A 450 9.84 4.39 -22.94
C TYR A 450 10.65 5.39 -22.11
N PRO A 451 10.92 6.60 -22.62
CA PRO A 451 11.51 7.68 -21.82
C PRO A 451 10.50 8.13 -20.75
N ALA A 452 10.88 8.05 -19.47
CA ALA A 452 9.94 8.17 -18.36
C ALA A 452 9.23 9.54 -18.30
N ASP A 453 9.97 10.62 -18.52
CA ASP A 453 9.47 12.00 -18.54
C ASP A 453 8.42 12.22 -19.64
N GLY A 454 8.72 11.83 -20.88
CA GLY A 454 7.79 11.92 -22.00
C GLY A 454 6.58 10.98 -21.82
N PHE A 455 6.80 9.80 -21.27
CA PHE A 455 5.76 8.79 -21.03
C PHE A 455 4.72 9.27 -20.00
N PHE A 456 5.15 9.81 -18.85
CA PHE A 456 4.23 10.35 -17.86
C PHE A 456 3.66 11.72 -18.27
N GLY A 457 4.48 12.61 -18.85
CA GLY A 457 4.06 13.94 -19.30
C GLY A 457 2.99 13.91 -20.40
N THR A 458 3.08 12.99 -21.35
CA THR A 458 2.05 12.78 -22.39
C THR A 458 0.88 11.91 -21.93
N ARG A 459 0.86 11.48 -20.66
CA ARG A 459 -0.09 10.53 -20.07
C ARG A 459 -0.19 9.19 -20.81
N ALA A 460 0.91 8.74 -21.42
CA ALA A 460 0.96 7.50 -22.18
C ALA A 460 0.60 6.26 -21.35
N TYR A 461 0.84 6.30 -20.03
CA TYR A 461 0.44 5.26 -19.06
C TYR A 461 -1.05 4.86 -19.17
N THR A 462 -1.94 5.78 -19.55
CA THR A 462 -3.40 5.53 -19.72
C THR A 462 -3.75 4.51 -20.82
N LYS A 463 -2.77 4.05 -21.60
CA LYS A 463 -2.91 3.05 -22.67
C LYS A 463 -2.50 1.64 -22.24
N PHE A 464 -2.05 1.46 -21.00
CA PHE A 464 -1.47 0.24 -20.45
C PHE A 464 -2.13 -0.12 -19.12
N ASP A 465 -2.13 -1.42 -18.80
CA ASP A 465 -2.73 -1.94 -17.57
C ASP A 465 -1.78 -1.80 -16.37
N ALA A 466 -0.47 -1.73 -16.66
CA ALA A 466 0.59 -1.39 -15.71
C ALA A 466 1.85 -0.82 -16.39
N VAL A 467 2.71 -0.21 -15.57
CA VAL A 467 4.03 0.32 -15.91
C VAL A 467 5.09 -0.39 -15.06
N LEU A 468 6.18 -0.85 -15.68
CA LEU A 468 7.38 -1.33 -15.01
C LEU A 468 8.49 -0.28 -15.10
N ALA A 469 8.74 0.41 -13.99
CA ALA A 469 9.84 1.35 -13.83
C ALA A 469 11.12 0.62 -13.39
N MET A 470 12.29 1.15 -13.74
CA MET A 470 13.58 0.52 -13.42
C MET A 470 13.97 0.71 -11.95
N TYR A 471 13.57 1.82 -11.32
CA TYR A 471 13.86 2.12 -9.92
C TYR A 471 12.73 2.88 -9.21
N HIS A 472 12.73 2.78 -7.87
CA HIS A 472 11.79 3.40 -6.93
C HIS A 472 11.29 4.79 -7.39
N ASP A 473 12.13 5.81 -7.38
CA ASP A 473 11.71 7.20 -7.63
C ASP A 473 11.18 7.44 -9.05
N GLN A 474 11.66 6.69 -10.05
CA GLN A 474 11.18 6.77 -11.43
C GLN A 474 9.70 6.39 -11.55
N GLY A 475 9.25 5.43 -10.74
CA GLY A 475 7.86 4.98 -10.70
C GLY A 475 7.02 5.74 -9.67
N LEU A 476 7.57 5.96 -8.48
CA LEU A 476 6.80 6.46 -7.34
C LEU A 476 6.60 7.97 -7.35
N ILE A 477 7.53 8.78 -7.86
CA ILE A 477 7.29 10.23 -8.02
C ILE A 477 6.05 10.51 -8.92
N PRO A 478 5.96 9.97 -10.15
CA PRO A 478 4.77 10.17 -10.97
C PRO A 478 3.53 9.49 -10.39
N PHE A 479 3.63 8.29 -9.78
CA PHE A 479 2.49 7.66 -9.11
C PHE A 479 1.91 8.56 -8.01
N LYS A 480 2.76 9.08 -7.12
CA LYS A 480 2.39 10.03 -6.06
C LYS A 480 1.81 11.32 -6.64
N ALA A 481 2.35 11.84 -7.74
CA ALA A 481 1.84 13.06 -8.36
C ALA A 481 0.48 12.88 -9.09
N ILE A 482 0.10 11.64 -9.42
CA ILE A 482 -1.13 11.31 -10.18
C ILE A 482 -2.24 10.77 -9.27
N ALA A 483 -1.90 10.01 -8.22
CA ALA A 483 -2.84 9.23 -7.41
C ALA A 483 -2.52 9.28 -5.90
N PHE A 484 -2.10 10.42 -5.37
CA PHE A 484 -1.60 10.57 -3.98
C PHE A 484 -2.54 9.99 -2.90
N GLU A 485 -3.82 10.34 -2.96
CA GLU A 485 -4.82 10.07 -1.92
C GLU A 485 -5.45 8.67 -2.07
N GLU A 486 -5.55 8.19 -3.31
CA GLU A 486 -6.12 6.87 -3.64
C GLU A 486 -5.07 5.74 -3.71
N GLY A 487 -3.79 6.07 -3.55
CA GLY A 487 -2.69 5.14 -3.71
C GLY A 487 -2.69 4.00 -2.69
N VAL A 488 -2.51 2.77 -3.19
CA VAL A 488 -2.40 1.54 -2.39
C VAL A 488 -1.07 0.87 -2.69
N ASN A 489 -0.35 0.47 -1.64
CA ASN A 489 0.85 -0.37 -1.76
C ASN A 489 0.41 -1.85 -1.72
N PHE A 490 0.49 -2.50 -2.87
CA PHE A 490 0.22 -3.92 -3.05
C PHE A 490 1.54 -4.69 -3.22
N THR A 491 1.56 -5.95 -2.78
CA THR A 491 2.74 -6.82 -2.83
C THR A 491 2.44 -8.03 -3.70
N ALA A 492 2.71 -7.91 -5.00
CA ALA A 492 2.49 -8.96 -5.99
C ALA A 492 3.52 -10.10 -5.84
N GLY A 493 3.13 -11.32 -6.21
CA GLY A 493 3.92 -12.55 -6.02
C GLY A 493 3.70 -13.26 -4.67
N MET A 494 2.89 -12.69 -3.77
CA MET A 494 2.54 -13.34 -2.50
C MET A 494 1.36 -14.31 -2.68
N PRO A 495 1.38 -15.51 -2.06
CA PRO A 495 0.28 -16.48 -2.12
C PRO A 495 -0.97 -15.98 -1.37
N ALA A 496 -0.81 -15.18 -0.32
CA ALA A 496 -1.87 -14.46 0.37
C ALA A 496 -2.01 -13.01 -0.12
N VAL A 497 -3.21 -12.44 -0.02
CA VAL A 497 -3.47 -11.04 -0.40
C VAL A 497 -3.03 -10.09 0.71
N ARG A 498 -2.15 -9.14 0.39
CA ARG A 498 -1.83 -8.01 1.28
C ARG A 498 -1.84 -6.66 0.57
N THR A 499 -2.53 -5.71 1.18
CA THR A 499 -2.53 -4.28 0.81
C THR A 499 -2.08 -3.41 1.99
N SER A 500 -1.85 -2.13 1.70
CA SER A 500 -1.51 -1.11 2.68
C SER A 500 -1.90 0.27 2.13
N PRO A 501 -2.33 1.22 2.96
CA PRO A 501 -2.28 2.61 2.58
C PRO A 501 -0.83 3.01 2.25
N ASP A 502 -0.69 4.07 1.47
CA ASP A 502 0.57 4.55 0.92
C ASP A 502 1.14 5.75 1.72
N HIS A 503 0.78 5.86 3.01
CA HIS A 503 1.22 6.91 3.92
C HIS A 503 1.93 6.37 5.18
N GLY A 504 2.69 7.22 5.86
CA GLY A 504 3.38 6.90 7.12
C GLY A 504 2.47 6.92 8.35
N THR A 505 3.09 6.83 9.55
CA THR A 505 2.41 6.89 10.85
C THR A 505 1.92 8.28 11.26
N ALA A 506 2.43 9.35 10.63
CA ALA A 506 1.96 10.75 10.76
C ALA A 506 1.66 11.20 12.21
N TYR A 507 2.63 10.96 13.11
CA TYR A 507 2.52 11.28 14.54
C TYR A 507 2.15 12.75 14.81
N ASP A 508 2.58 13.66 13.95
CA ASP A 508 2.29 15.10 14.03
C ASP A 508 0.79 15.44 13.91
N ILE A 509 -0.05 14.55 13.36
CA ILE A 509 -1.51 14.71 13.26
C ILE A 509 -2.32 13.64 14.00
N ALA A 510 -1.67 12.62 14.58
CA ALA A 510 -2.33 11.47 15.20
C ALA A 510 -3.27 11.86 16.37
N GLY A 511 -4.52 11.40 16.30
CA GLY A 511 -5.54 11.64 17.33
C GLY A 511 -6.10 13.06 17.34
N LYS A 512 -5.85 13.86 16.28
CA LYS A 512 -6.34 15.23 16.12
C LYS A 512 -7.56 15.35 15.20
N ASP A 513 -8.07 14.22 14.70
CA ASP A 513 -9.14 14.14 13.69
C ASP A 513 -8.74 14.69 12.30
N LEU A 514 -7.44 14.84 12.04
CA LEU A 514 -6.88 15.44 10.82
C LEU A 514 -6.39 14.41 9.78
N ALA A 515 -6.38 13.11 10.10
CA ALA A 515 -5.95 12.08 9.14
C ALA A 515 -7.08 11.73 8.16
N ASP A 516 -6.73 11.61 6.87
CA ASP A 516 -7.64 11.21 5.80
C ASP A 516 -7.69 9.68 5.67
N GLU A 517 -8.88 9.09 5.67
CA GLU A 517 -9.06 7.64 5.56
C GLU A 517 -9.00 7.07 4.14
N THR A 518 -8.93 7.90 3.10
CA THR A 518 -9.12 7.47 1.70
C THR A 518 -8.16 6.37 1.28
N SER A 519 -6.86 6.51 1.55
CA SER A 519 -5.86 5.48 1.20
C SER A 519 -6.07 4.17 1.98
N MET A 520 -6.54 4.23 3.24
CA MET A 520 -6.93 3.04 4.02
C MET A 520 -8.18 2.38 3.42
N LEU A 521 -9.18 3.18 3.04
CA LEU A 521 -10.43 2.71 2.43
C LEU A 521 -10.18 2.08 1.05
N GLN A 522 -9.34 2.68 0.21
CA GLN A 522 -8.90 2.08 -1.07
C GLN A 522 -8.07 0.81 -0.85
N ALA A 523 -7.24 0.75 0.19
CA ALA A 523 -6.49 -0.47 0.52
C ALA A 523 -7.42 -1.62 0.94
N ILE A 524 -8.52 -1.33 1.66
CA ILE A 524 -9.56 -2.30 2.00
C ILE A 524 -10.34 -2.74 0.75
N TYR A 525 -10.79 -1.82 -0.11
CA TYR A 525 -11.47 -2.21 -1.36
C TYR A 525 -10.57 -3.04 -2.27
N THR A 526 -9.30 -2.63 -2.45
CA THR A 526 -8.31 -3.39 -3.24
C THR A 526 -8.09 -4.79 -2.67
N ALA A 527 -8.04 -4.95 -1.34
CA ALA A 527 -7.91 -6.27 -0.72
C ALA A 527 -9.13 -7.17 -0.98
N ILE A 528 -10.34 -6.59 -0.93
CA ILE A 528 -11.60 -7.29 -1.22
C ILE A 528 -11.64 -7.74 -2.69
N ASP A 529 -11.33 -6.84 -3.62
CA ASP A 529 -11.47 -7.12 -5.06
C ASP A 529 -10.37 -8.08 -5.54
N VAL A 530 -9.12 -7.94 -5.07
CA VAL A 530 -8.05 -8.93 -5.34
C VAL A 530 -8.40 -10.31 -4.76
N ALA A 531 -9.00 -10.38 -3.57
CA ALA A 531 -9.40 -11.65 -2.97
C ALA A 531 -10.57 -12.32 -3.72
N ARG A 532 -11.50 -11.55 -4.33
CA ARG A 532 -12.50 -12.11 -5.25
C ARG A 532 -11.84 -12.62 -6.53
N ASN A 533 -11.04 -11.78 -7.20
CA ASN A 533 -10.37 -12.12 -8.45
C ASN A 533 -9.54 -13.41 -8.32
N ARG A 534 -8.88 -13.62 -7.16
CA ARG A 534 -8.16 -14.88 -6.88
C ARG A 534 -9.07 -16.10 -6.80
N LYS A 535 -10.23 -16.01 -6.13
CA LYS A 535 -11.18 -17.14 -6.05
C LYS A 535 -11.78 -17.43 -7.42
N GLU A 536 -12.24 -16.39 -8.13
CA GLU A 536 -12.78 -16.49 -9.49
C GLU A 536 -11.74 -17.06 -10.47
N PHE A 537 -10.46 -16.66 -10.35
CA PHE A 537 -9.37 -17.20 -11.17
C PHE A 537 -9.12 -18.69 -10.92
N VAL A 538 -9.12 -19.14 -9.66
CA VAL A 538 -8.98 -20.57 -9.31
C VAL A 538 -10.19 -21.37 -9.80
N GLU A 539 -11.41 -20.87 -9.61
CA GLU A 539 -12.63 -21.51 -10.14
C GLU A 539 -12.61 -21.64 -11.67
N LEU A 540 -12.04 -20.65 -12.38
CA LEU A 540 -11.87 -20.66 -13.84
C LEU A 540 -10.78 -21.64 -14.31
N GLU A 541 -9.62 -21.71 -13.64
CA GLU A 541 -8.59 -22.70 -13.98
C GLU A 541 -9.06 -24.13 -13.68
N GLU A 542 -9.72 -24.35 -12.53
CA GLU A 542 -10.38 -25.63 -12.21
C GLU A 542 -11.52 -25.99 -13.18
N GLY A 543 -12.21 -24.99 -13.74
CA GLY A 543 -13.26 -25.18 -14.73
C GLY A 543 -12.72 -25.50 -16.12
N ALA A 544 -11.55 -24.94 -16.49
CA ALA A 544 -10.89 -25.17 -17.77
C ALA A 544 -10.12 -26.52 -17.86
N LEU A 545 -9.98 -27.22 -16.73
CA LEU A 545 -9.36 -28.55 -16.62
C LEU A 545 -10.38 -29.70 -16.60
N LYS A 546 -11.66 -29.43 -16.88
CA LYS A 546 -12.80 -30.37 -16.86
C LYS A 546 -13.44 -30.49 -18.25
#